data_AF-A0A2S9AHB5-F1
#
_entry.id   AF-A0A2S9AHB5-F1
#
_cell.length_a   1.000
_cell.length_b   1.000
_cell.length_c   1.000
_cell.angle_alpha   90.00
_cell.angle_beta   90.00
_cell.angle_gamma   90.00
#
_symmetry.space_group_name_H-M   'P 1'
#
loop_
_entity.id
_entity.type
_entity.pdbx_description
1 polymer ?
#
loop_
_entity_poly.entity_id
_entity_poly.type
_entity_poly.pdbx_seq_one_letter_code
_entity_poly.pdbx_strand_id
1 'polypeptide(L)'
;MPVGGYDAPAGAYTVPDTTTRPSGFPGMLALILALIAAIVTPLIAGINAFEIGRVLPQGASVTADDLSVLAPARDQVLWTELSFWAGTVFGIAAIVLGIIAIRKKQGRGAGIAALVVAVIGSAIFFVVLVIALVAGSAAGFAAFTA
;
A
#
# COMPACT_ATOMS: atom_id res chain seq x y z
N MET A 1 61.60 -28.33 -46.13
CA MET A 1 61.80 -27.67 -44.82
C MET A 1 60.42 -27.55 -44.19
N PRO A 2 60.11 -28.21 -43.06
CA PRO A 2 58.78 -28.11 -42.44
C PRO A 2 58.55 -26.71 -41.89
N VAL A 3 57.42 -26.09 -42.23
CA VAL A 3 57.01 -24.77 -41.73
C VAL A 3 56.64 -24.86 -40.25
N GLY A 4 57.20 -23.98 -39.42
CA GLY A 4 57.05 -23.97 -37.97
C GLY A 4 55.59 -23.87 -37.53
N GLY A 5 55.17 -24.79 -36.66
CA GLY A 5 53.86 -24.76 -36.01
C GLY A 5 53.78 -23.62 -35.02
N TYR A 6 52.66 -22.91 -35.01
CA TYR A 6 52.38 -21.83 -34.06
C TYR A 6 52.14 -22.44 -32.67
N ASP A 7 52.76 -21.88 -31.63
CA ASP A 7 52.49 -22.26 -30.25
C ASP A 7 51.01 -22.02 -29.91
N ALA A 8 50.36 -23.04 -29.35
CA ALA A 8 49.00 -22.91 -28.85
C ALA A 8 49.00 -21.94 -27.65
N PRO A 9 48.04 -20.98 -27.57
CA PRO A 9 47.98 -20.04 -26.45
C PRO A 9 47.89 -20.81 -25.12
N ALA A 10 48.86 -20.62 -24.25
CA ALA A 10 48.85 -21.17 -22.90
C ALA A 10 47.84 -20.39 -22.04
N GLY A 11 46.58 -20.79 -22.10
CA GLY A 11 45.52 -20.24 -21.27
C GLY A 11 44.30 -21.15 -21.26
N ALA A 12 44.05 -21.82 -20.14
CA ALA A 12 42.81 -22.56 -19.95
C ALA A 12 41.64 -21.58 -19.85
N TYR A 13 40.54 -21.86 -20.57
CA TYR A 13 39.29 -21.13 -20.41
C TYR A 13 38.81 -21.24 -18.95
N THR A 14 38.85 -20.13 -18.22
CA THR A 14 38.23 -20.02 -16.90
C THR A 14 36.78 -19.62 -17.12
N VAL A 15 35.85 -20.47 -16.72
CA VAL A 15 34.42 -20.12 -16.64
C VAL A 15 34.31 -19.00 -15.60
N PRO A 16 33.72 -17.84 -15.94
CA PRO A 16 33.48 -16.79 -14.96
C PRO A 16 32.67 -17.33 -13.77
N ASP A 17 33.06 -16.97 -12.55
CA ASP A 17 32.30 -17.31 -11.34
C ASP A 17 30.83 -16.92 -11.52
N THR A 18 29.94 -17.91 -11.50
CA THR A 18 28.50 -17.69 -11.53
C THR A 18 28.03 -17.26 -10.13
N THR A 19 28.41 -16.04 -9.72
CA THR A 19 27.93 -15.49 -8.45
C THR A 19 26.39 -15.53 -8.42
N THR A 20 25.81 -16.24 -7.45
CA THR A 20 24.36 -16.39 -7.34
C THR A 20 23.69 -15.03 -7.21
N ARG A 21 22.74 -14.72 -8.10
CA ARG A 21 22.02 -13.45 -8.05
C ARG A 21 21.19 -13.38 -6.76
N PRO A 22 21.31 -12.30 -5.96
CA PRO A 22 20.54 -12.16 -4.74
C PRO A 22 19.03 -12.12 -5.05
N SER A 23 18.22 -12.83 -4.27
CA SER A 23 16.77 -12.99 -4.53
C SER A 23 16.01 -11.65 -4.43
N GLY A 24 15.07 -11.42 -5.35
CA GLY A 24 14.27 -10.19 -5.37
C GLY A 24 13.04 -10.21 -4.46
N PHE A 25 12.82 -11.30 -3.72
CA PHE A 25 11.63 -11.56 -2.93
C PHE A 25 11.24 -10.43 -1.94
N PRO A 26 12.15 -9.88 -1.11
CA PRO A 26 11.74 -8.87 -0.13
C PRO A 26 11.23 -7.58 -0.77
N GLY A 27 11.82 -7.16 -1.90
CA GLY A 27 11.35 -6.00 -2.64
C GLY A 27 9.96 -6.22 -3.25
N MET A 28 9.69 -7.42 -3.76
CA MET A 28 8.37 -7.77 -4.30
C MET A 28 7.31 -7.87 -3.22
N LEU A 29 7.63 -8.47 -2.07
CA LEU A 29 6.73 -8.53 -0.92
C LEU A 29 6.41 -7.13 -0.39
N ALA A 30 7.42 -6.26 -0.27
CA ALA A 30 7.23 -4.86 0.11
C ALA A 30 6.23 -4.16 -0.83
N LEU A 31 6.38 -4.37 -2.13
CA LEU A 31 5.49 -3.75 -3.12
C LEU A 31 4.05 -4.26 -3.02
N ILE A 32 3.85 -5.56 -2.83
CA ILE A 32 2.51 -6.14 -2.66
C ILE A 32 1.82 -5.55 -1.42
N LEU A 33 2.53 -5.48 -0.29
CA LEU A 33 1.98 -4.88 0.93
C LEU A 33 1.66 -3.40 0.74
N ALA A 34 2.51 -2.64 0.05
CA ALA A 34 2.26 -1.24 -0.27
C ALA A 34 0.99 -1.08 -1.13
N LEU A 35 0.78 -1.97 -2.11
CA LEU A 35 -0.41 -1.94 -2.96
C LEU A 35 -1.69 -2.31 -2.20
N ILE A 36 -1.62 -3.30 -1.31
CA ILE A 36 -2.75 -3.63 -0.42
C ILE A 36 -3.10 -2.42 0.45
N ALA A 37 -2.09 -1.79 1.06
CA ALA A 37 -2.28 -0.59 1.87
C ALA A 37 -2.86 0.57 1.04
N ALA A 38 -2.38 0.80 -0.18
CA ALA A 38 -2.77 1.95 -1.00
C ALA A 38 -4.08 1.78 -1.79
N ILE A 39 -4.58 0.55 -1.96
CA ILE A 39 -5.75 0.26 -2.81
C ILE A 39 -6.86 -0.43 -2.03
N VAL A 40 -6.56 -1.55 -1.37
CA VAL A 40 -7.57 -2.38 -0.72
C VAL A 40 -8.14 -1.65 0.51
N THR A 41 -7.27 -1.08 1.33
CA THR A 41 -7.73 -0.44 2.58
C THR A 41 -8.52 0.86 2.35
N PRO A 42 -8.15 1.77 1.42
CA PRO A 42 -8.98 2.93 1.10
C PRO A 42 -10.32 2.54 0.45
N LEU A 43 -10.36 1.43 -0.32
CA LEU A 43 -11.62 0.98 -0.93
C LEU A 43 -12.63 0.56 0.13
N ILE A 44 -12.21 -0.26 1.10
CA ILE A 44 -13.07 -0.70 2.20
C ILE A 44 -13.48 0.51 3.05
N ALA A 45 -12.53 1.39 3.40
CA ALA A 45 -12.81 2.59 4.16
C ALA A 45 -13.78 3.54 3.42
N GLY A 46 -13.62 3.71 2.11
CA GLY A 46 -14.48 4.56 1.29
C GLY A 46 -15.92 4.06 1.22
N ILE A 47 -16.14 2.76 1.01
CA ILE A 47 -17.49 2.17 1.00
C ILE A 47 -18.20 2.41 2.34
N ASN A 48 -17.49 2.18 3.45
CA ASN A 48 -18.05 2.38 4.78
C ASN A 48 -18.25 3.87 5.10
N ALA A 49 -17.31 4.75 4.71
CA ALA A 49 -17.42 6.19 4.89
C ALA A 49 -18.62 6.79 4.17
N PHE A 50 -18.94 6.30 2.97
CA PHE A 50 -20.14 6.71 2.24
C PHE A 50 -21.42 6.36 3.02
N GLU A 51 -21.52 5.13 3.53
CA GLU A 51 -22.68 4.70 4.32
C GLU A 51 -22.79 5.47 5.64
N ILE A 52 -21.67 5.73 6.32
CA ILE A 52 -21.61 6.60 7.51
C ILE A 52 -22.19 7.97 7.17
N GLY A 53 -21.69 8.61 6.11
CA GLY A 53 -22.16 9.94 5.70
C GLY A 53 -23.66 9.97 5.39
N ARG A 54 -24.18 8.92 4.75
CA ARG A 54 -25.58 8.81 4.33
C ARG A 54 -26.57 8.75 5.50
N VAL A 55 -26.19 8.11 6.61
CA VAL A 55 -27.08 7.87 7.76
C VAL A 55 -26.86 8.85 8.91
N LEU A 56 -25.81 9.66 8.87
CA LEU A 56 -25.54 10.63 9.92
C LEU A 56 -26.61 11.75 9.93
N PRO A 57 -27.12 12.15 11.10
CA PRO A 57 -28.05 13.26 11.21
C PRO A 57 -27.42 14.56 10.71
N GLN A 58 -28.21 15.38 10.03
CA GLN A 58 -27.72 16.61 9.43
C GLN A 58 -27.36 17.65 10.48
N GLY A 59 -26.16 18.23 10.37
CA GLY A 59 -25.62 19.14 11.38
C GLY A 59 -25.15 18.46 12.66
N ALA A 60 -25.07 17.12 12.68
CA ALA A 60 -24.48 16.38 13.79
C ALA A 60 -23.00 16.76 13.96
N SER A 61 -22.65 17.25 15.15
CA SER A 61 -21.26 17.38 15.58
C SER A 61 -20.86 16.12 16.34
N VAL A 62 -19.91 15.36 15.81
CA VAL A 62 -19.27 14.28 16.56
C VAL A 62 -18.29 14.92 17.54
N THR A 63 -18.48 14.68 18.84
CA THR A 63 -17.52 15.08 19.87
C THR A 63 -16.88 13.83 20.46
N ALA A 64 -15.66 13.96 21.00
CA ALA A 64 -14.96 12.82 21.59
C ALA A 64 -15.72 12.22 22.79
N ASP A 65 -16.53 13.04 23.47
CA ASP A 65 -17.28 12.64 24.66
C ASP A 65 -18.67 12.06 24.33
N ASP A 66 -19.18 12.28 23.11
CA ASP A 66 -20.47 11.76 22.65
C ASP A 66 -20.39 11.16 21.24
N LEU A 67 -20.28 9.83 21.20
CA LEU A 67 -20.27 9.02 19.99
C LEU A 67 -21.64 8.40 19.68
N SER A 68 -22.69 8.74 20.44
CA SER A 68 -24.04 8.18 20.24
C SER A 68 -24.59 8.49 18.84
N VAL A 69 -24.17 9.62 18.25
CA VAL A 69 -24.54 10.02 16.89
C VAL A 69 -24.03 9.05 15.82
N LEU A 70 -22.99 8.26 16.12
CA LEU A 70 -22.46 7.22 15.24
C LEU A 70 -23.15 5.87 15.41
N ALA A 71 -24.03 5.72 16.42
CA ALA A 71 -24.73 4.45 16.68
C ALA A 71 -25.45 3.87 15.43
N PRO A 72 -26.08 4.67 14.55
CA PRO A 72 -26.70 4.16 13.32
C PRO A 72 -25.71 3.55 12.32
N ALA A 73 -24.43 3.94 12.39
CA ALA A 73 -23.36 3.52 11.48
C ALA A 73 -22.21 2.78 12.20
N ARG A 74 -22.47 2.25 13.39
CA ARG A 74 -21.43 1.74 14.29
C ARG A 74 -20.56 0.67 13.63
N ASP A 75 -21.17 -0.26 12.94
CA ASP A 75 -20.45 -1.36 12.29
C ASP A 75 -19.56 -0.83 11.15
N GLN A 76 -20.06 0.14 10.39
CA GLN A 76 -19.30 0.80 9.33
C GLN A 76 -18.12 1.60 9.88
N VAL A 77 -18.30 2.28 11.02
CA VAL A 77 -17.21 2.98 11.72
C VAL A 77 -16.14 1.99 12.13
N LEU A 78 -16.52 0.86 12.74
CA LEU A 78 -15.57 -0.19 13.14
C LEU A 78 -14.82 -0.79 11.95
N TRP A 79 -15.50 -1.05 10.83
CA TRP A 79 -14.84 -1.51 9.61
C TRP A 79 -13.89 -0.46 9.02
N THR A 80 -14.25 0.82 9.13
CA THR A 80 -13.40 1.95 8.69
C THR A 80 -12.14 2.05 9.55
N GLU A 81 -12.28 1.97 10.87
CA GLU A 81 -11.15 1.95 11.81
C GLU A 81 -10.27 0.72 11.61
N LEU A 82 -10.86 -0.47 11.45
CA LEU A 82 -10.12 -1.69 11.18
C LEU A 82 -9.32 -1.59 9.87
N SER A 83 -9.92 -1.00 8.84
CA SER A 83 -9.24 -0.76 7.56
C SER A 83 -8.09 0.24 7.70
N PHE A 84 -8.28 1.31 8.50
CA PHE A 84 -7.22 2.26 8.83
C PHE A 84 -6.04 1.57 9.54
N TRP A 85 -6.32 0.77 10.57
CA TRP A 85 -5.28 0.05 11.30
C TRP A 85 -4.59 -1.01 10.45
N ALA A 86 -5.35 -1.79 9.67
CA ALA A 86 -4.78 -2.76 8.73
C ALA A 86 -3.90 -2.08 7.68
N GLY A 87 -4.37 -0.99 7.09
CA GLY A 87 -3.61 -0.19 6.12
C GLY A 87 -2.32 0.36 6.71
N THR A 88 -2.37 0.84 7.94
CA THR A 88 -1.20 1.34 8.68
C THR A 88 -0.18 0.22 8.90
N VAL A 89 -0.60 -0.94 9.37
CA VAL A 89 0.29 -2.10 9.58
C VAL A 89 0.92 -2.54 8.27
N PHE A 90 0.14 -2.65 7.19
CA PHE A 90 0.66 -3.01 5.87
C PHE A 90 1.61 -1.96 5.30
N GLY A 91 1.29 -0.67 5.45
CA GLY A 91 2.14 0.43 5.01
C GLY A 91 3.49 0.47 5.74
N ILE A 92 3.48 0.31 7.06
CA ILE A 92 4.71 0.23 7.87
C ILE A 92 5.53 -1.00 7.47
N ALA A 93 4.91 -2.17 7.33
CA ALA A 93 5.59 -3.38 6.89
C ALA A 93 6.22 -3.22 5.50
N ALA A 94 5.53 -2.56 4.57
CA ALA A 94 6.04 -2.25 3.25
C ALA A 94 7.26 -1.32 3.29
N ILE A 95 7.24 -0.28 4.13
CA ILE A 95 8.37 0.65 4.33
C ILE A 95 9.58 -0.13 4.85
N VAL A 96 9.40 -0.94 5.90
CA VAL A 96 10.48 -1.73 6.52
C VAL A 96 11.08 -2.72 5.52
N LEU A 97 10.25 -3.51 4.84
CA LEU A 97 10.72 -4.48 3.84
C LEU A 97 11.37 -3.79 2.62
N GLY A 98 10.84 -2.64 2.21
CA GLY A 98 11.40 -1.82 1.13
C GLY A 98 12.82 -1.33 1.48
N ILE A 99 13.04 -0.83 2.69
CA ILE A 99 14.36 -0.43 3.18
C ILE A 99 15.31 -1.64 3.20
N ILE A 100 14.87 -2.79 3.72
CA ILE A 100 15.68 -4.02 3.75
C ILE A 100 16.09 -4.46 2.34
N ALA A 101 15.14 -4.46 1.39
CA ALA A 101 15.38 -4.80 -0.01
C ALA A 101 16.42 -3.88 -0.66
N ILE A 102 16.35 -2.57 -0.38
CA ILE A 102 17.29 -1.57 -0.87
C ILE A 102 18.69 -1.81 -0.30
N ARG A 103 18.79 -2.03 1.01
CA ARG A 103 20.06 -2.25 1.73
C ARG A 103 20.75 -3.53 1.29
N LYS A 104 19.99 -4.63 1.13
CA LYS A 104 20.52 -5.94 0.71
C LYS A 104 20.73 -6.08 -0.81
N LYS A 105 20.43 -5.04 -1.59
CA LYS A 105 20.43 -5.08 -3.07
C LYS A 105 19.52 -6.19 -3.63
N GLN A 106 18.47 -6.54 -2.91
CA GLN A 106 17.54 -7.65 -3.18
C GLN A 106 16.18 -7.09 -3.69
N GLY A 107 16.10 -6.78 -4.99
CA GLY A 107 14.88 -6.19 -5.56
C GLY A 107 14.74 -4.68 -5.32
N ARG A 108 15.84 -3.93 -5.45
CA ARG A 108 15.92 -2.48 -5.14
C ARG A 108 14.83 -1.64 -5.80
N GLY A 109 14.50 -1.91 -7.07
CA GLY A 109 13.47 -1.17 -7.80
C GLY A 109 12.08 -1.33 -7.15
N ALA A 110 11.71 -2.57 -6.81
CA ALA A 110 10.45 -2.85 -6.12
C ALA A 110 10.44 -2.27 -4.70
N GLY A 111 11.57 -2.30 -3.98
CA GLY A 111 11.69 -1.66 -2.67
C GLY A 111 11.51 -0.14 -2.69
N ILE A 112 12.06 0.54 -3.70
CA ILE A 112 11.86 2.00 -3.89
C ILE A 112 10.40 2.29 -4.25
N ALA A 113 9.83 1.53 -5.20
CA ALA A 113 8.43 1.68 -5.57
C ALA A 113 7.51 1.47 -4.36
N ALA A 114 7.77 0.46 -3.53
CA ALA A 114 7.01 0.19 -2.31
C ALA A 114 7.04 1.37 -1.34
N LEU A 115 8.20 2.00 -1.12
CA LEU A 115 8.33 3.19 -0.26
C LEU A 115 7.48 4.35 -0.77
N VAL A 116 7.58 4.66 -2.06
CA VAL A 116 6.81 5.76 -2.67
C VAL A 116 5.31 5.48 -2.58
N VAL A 117 4.89 4.27 -2.95
CA VAL A 117 3.48 3.86 -2.90
C VAL A 117 2.94 3.86 -1.48
N ALA A 118 3.73 3.44 -0.48
CA ALA A 118 3.30 3.45 0.92
C ALA A 118 3.05 4.89 1.43
N VAL A 119 3.92 5.84 1.07
CA VAL A 119 3.75 7.26 1.46
C VAL A 119 2.55 7.87 0.75
N ILE A 120 2.43 7.70 -0.57
CA ILE A 120 1.30 8.21 -1.35
C ILE A 120 -0.02 7.54 -0.91
N GLY A 121 0.03 6.24 -0.60
CA GLY A 121 -1.11 5.45 -0.14
C GLY A 121 -1.76 6.02 1.11
N SER A 122 -0.97 6.56 2.05
CA SER A 122 -1.50 7.26 3.23
C SER A 122 -2.32 8.49 2.84
N ALA A 123 -1.87 9.29 1.86
CA ALA A 123 -2.63 10.44 1.39
C ALA A 123 -3.90 10.02 0.63
N ILE A 124 -3.80 8.98 -0.21
CA ILE A 124 -4.94 8.41 -0.93
C ILE A 124 -6.03 7.96 0.06
N PHE A 125 -5.65 7.29 1.16
CA PHE A 125 -6.60 6.84 2.17
C PHE A 125 -7.47 7.98 2.70
N PHE A 126 -6.85 9.09 3.15
CA PHE A 126 -7.59 10.23 3.68
C PHE A 126 -8.44 10.93 2.62
N VAL A 127 -7.92 11.08 1.39
CA VAL A 127 -8.68 11.68 0.29
C VAL A 127 -9.93 10.86 -0.03
N VAL A 128 -9.80 9.54 -0.16
CA VAL A 128 -10.92 8.63 -0.41
C VAL A 128 -11.93 8.69 0.73
N LEU A 129 -11.45 8.63 1.98
CA LEU A 129 -12.31 8.70 3.17
C LEU A 129 -13.13 9.99 3.21
N VAL A 130 -12.49 11.15 3.02
CA VAL A 130 -13.18 12.46 3.04
C VAL A 130 -14.17 12.60 1.88
N ILE A 131 -13.77 12.25 0.66
CA ILE A 131 -14.64 12.34 -0.52
C ILE A 131 -15.87 11.45 -0.34
N ALA A 132 -15.66 10.19 0.08
CA ALA A 132 -16.75 9.25 0.27
C ALA A 132 -17.71 9.69 1.38
N LEU A 133 -17.18 10.19 2.50
CA LEU A 133 -17.99 10.70 3.60
C LEU A 133 -18.86 11.89 3.15
N VAL A 134 -18.27 12.87 2.47
CA VAL A 134 -18.98 14.06 1.97
C VAL A 134 -20.03 13.67 0.92
N ALA A 135 -19.68 12.77 0.00
CA ALA A 135 -20.61 12.26 -1.00
C ALA A 135 -21.79 11.50 -0.35
N GLY A 136 -21.51 10.70 0.69
CA GLY A 136 -22.51 10.00 1.49
C GLY A 136 -23.47 10.98 2.16
N SER A 137 -22.94 11.99 2.84
CA SER A 137 -23.74 13.05 3.45
C SER A 137 -24.66 13.73 2.45
N ALA A 138 -24.11 14.16 1.29
CA ALA A 138 -24.88 14.79 0.23
C ALA A 138 -26.02 13.89 -0.30
N ALA A 139 -25.76 12.59 -0.46
CA ALA A 139 -26.78 11.62 -0.86
C ALA A 139 -27.88 11.45 0.20
N GLY A 140 -27.51 11.39 1.49
CA GLY A 140 -28.46 11.36 2.60
C GLY A 140 -29.34 12.60 2.67
N PHE A 141 -28.76 13.79 2.42
CA PHE A 141 -29.51 15.05 2.33
C PHE A 141 -30.54 15.01 1.19
N ALA A 142 -30.11 14.63 -0.01
CA ALA A 142 -30.98 14.62 -1.18
C ALA A 142 -32.20 13.71 -0.99
N ALA A 143 -32.00 12.54 -0.36
CA ALA A 143 -33.07 11.61 -0.05
C ALA A 143 -34.05 12.12 1.03
N PHE A 144 -33.60 12.99 1.94
CA PHE A 144 -34.47 13.58 2.96
C PHE A 144 -35.37 14.70 2.41
N THR A 145 -34.90 15.43 1.38
CA THR A 145 -35.61 16.58 0.79
C THR A 145 -36.51 16.24 -0.40
N ALA A 146 -36.49 14.99 -0.87
CA ALA A 146 -37.29 14.49 -1.99
C ALA A 146 -38.61 13.87 -1.50
#